data_AF-A0A2A4VC73-F1
#
_entry.id   AF-A0A2A4VC73-F1
#
_cell.length_a   1.000
_cell.length_b   1.000
_cell.length_c   1.000
_cell.angle_alpha   90.00
_cell.angle_beta   90.00
_cell.angle_gamma   90.00
#
_symmetry.space_group_name_H-M   'P 1'
#
loop_
_entity.id
_entity.type
_entity.pdbx_description
1 polymer ?
#
loop_
_entity_poly.entity_id
_entity_poly.type
_entity_poly.pdbx_seq_one_letter_code
_entity_poly.pdbx_strand_id
1 'polypeptide(L)'
;MQEIKIKHLYFLFSIIILTNLCTVPIAHADEAIKITVANAKYGDPQSQFKLGMAFLSKDSALEYNSVRAVYWLEEAALRGHIGAQINLGGFYYDGVIVFKSYETSFKWYKLAAEKGEPIAQLYLSELYNEGKGTDKDRTTAYAWLLTAEKNIKLKQVNRLKISKERLEKELLEAQKEQAEIISKKFIRINKKKL
;
A
#
# COMPACT_ATOMS: atom_id res chain seq x y z
N MET A 1 34.89 -21.77 -23.81
CA MET A 1 35.51 -21.13 -22.62
C MET A 1 35.09 -19.66 -22.41
N GLN A 2 34.70 -18.92 -23.45
CA GLN A 2 34.23 -17.52 -23.33
C GLN A 2 32.80 -17.39 -22.74
N GLU A 3 31.87 -18.29 -23.05
CA GLU A 3 30.49 -18.25 -22.51
C GLU A 3 30.39 -18.35 -20.98
N ILE A 4 31.23 -19.18 -20.35
CA ILE A 4 31.22 -19.38 -18.89
C ILE A 4 31.67 -18.09 -18.17
N LYS A 5 32.66 -17.37 -18.74
CA LYS A 5 33.13 -16.09 -18.20
C LYS A 5 32.06 -15.00 -18.29
N ILE A 6 31.28 -14.99 -19.38
CA ILE A 6 30.17 -14.03 -19.57
C ILE A 6 29.06 -14.28 -18.54
N LYS A 7 28.62 -15.54 -18.35
CA LYS A 7 27.59 -15.87 -17.33
C LYS A 7 28.04 -15.54 -15.91
N HIS A 8 29.29 -15.80 -15.56
CA HIS A 8 29.85 -15.41 -14.27
C HIS A 8 29.93 -13.89 -14.08
N LEU A 9 30.25 -13.16 -15.15
CA LEU A 9 30.31 -11.70 -15.12
C LEU A 9 28.92 -11.08 -14.94
N TYR A 10 27.89 -11.60 -15.62
CA TYR A 10 26.48 -11.19 -15.39
C TYR A 10 26.02 -11.51 -13.97
N PHE A 11 26.40 -12.67 -13.43
CA PHE A 11 26.08 -13.05 -12.06
C PHE A 11 26.73 -12.10 -11.04
N LEU A 12 28.01 -11.78 -11.21
CA LEU A 12 28.72 -10.84 -10.34
C LEU A 12 28.19 -9.40 -10.49
N PHE A 13 27.87 -8.94 -11.70
CA PHE A 13 27.23 -7.63 -11.92
C PHE A 13 25.85 -7.56 -11.29
N SER A 14 25.05 -8.62 -11.42
CA SER A 14 23.73 -8.72 -10.78
C SER A 14 23.84 -8.67 -9.26
N ILE A 15 24.79 -9.39 -8.66
CA ILE A 15 25.06 -9.34 -7.21
C ILE A 15 25.48 -7.93 -6.78
N ILE A 16 26.40 -7.29 -7.51
CA ILE A 16 26.87 -5.94 -7.16
C ILE A 16 25.72 -4.92 -7.24
N ILE A 17 24.90 -4.97 -8.29
CA ILE A 17 23.70 -4.13 -8.42
C ILE A 17 22.72 -4.39 -7.27
N LEU A 18 22.46 -5.66 -6.95
CA LEU A 18 21.55 -6.06 -5.87
C LEU A 18 22.05 -5.60 -4.49
N THR A 19 23.36 -5.71 -4.23
CA THR A 19 23.96 -5.25 -2.97
C THR A 19 23.87 -3.73 -2.80
N ASN A 20 24.02 -2.94 -3.88
CA ASN A 20 23.89 -1.48 -3.83
C ASN A 20 22.44 -0.98 -3.72
N LEU A 21 21.47 -1.79 -4.17
CA LEU A 21 20.04 -1.52 -4.00
C LEU A 21 19.58 -1.75 -2.54
N CYS A 22 20.14 -2.75 -1.87
CA CYS A 22 19.83 -3.09 -0.47
C CYS A 22 20.50 -2.19 0.58
N THR A 23 21.56 -1.45 0.24
CA THR A 23 22.30 -0.60 1.18
C THR A 23 21.76 0.83 1.16
N VAL A 24 21.09 1.24 2.25
CA VAL A 24 20.67 2.64 2.45
C VAL A 24 21.77 3.37 3.24
N PRO A 25 22.28 4.52 2.79
CA PRO A 25 23.18 5.34 3.60
C PRO A 25 22.40 5.97 4.76
N ILE A 26 22.70 5.51 5.99
CA ILE A 26 21.89 5.78 7.21
C ILE A 26 22.39 7.00 8.01
N ALA A 27 23.43 7.70 7.55
CA ALA A 27 24.22 8.63 8.37
C ALA A 27 23.42 9.78 9.03
N HIS A 28 22.25 10.16 8.50
CA HIS A 28 21.40 11.25 9.03
C HIS A 28 19.90 10.88 9.13
N ALA A 29 19.55 9.59 9.08
CA ALA A 29 18.16 9.17 9.08
C ALA A 29 17.59 9.06 10.50
N ASP A 30 16.39 9.62 10.72
CA ASP A 30 15.63 9.51 11.97
C ASP A 30 15.43 8.04 12.38
N GLU A 31 15.26 7.79 13.68
CA GLU A 31 15.10 6.45 14.25
C GLU A 31 13.95 5.66 13.60
N ALA A 32 12.86 6.35 13.23
CA ALA A 32 11.74 5.78 12.50
C ALA A 32 12.13 5.18 11.13
N ILE A 33 13.05 5.81 10.42
CA ILE A 33 13.55 5.31 9.12
C ILE A 33 14.44 4.09 9.34
N LYS A 34 15.28 4.09 10.39
CA LYS A 34 16.11 2.93 10.74
C LYS A 34 15.26 1.69 11.02
N ILE A 35 14.19 1.84 11.81
CA ILE A 35 13.24 0.77 12.10
C ILE A 35 12.56 0.29 10.81
N THR A 36 12.11 1.23 9.96
CA THR A 36 11.48 0.89 8.68
C THR A 36 12.43 0.12 7.77
N VAL A 37 13.69 0.53 7.67
CA VAL A 37 14.72 -0.17 6.88
C VAL A 37 14.99 -1.58 7.43
N ALA A 38 15.10 -1.72 8.76
CA ALA A 38 15.31 -3.03 9.38
C ALA A 38 14.14 -3.98 9.05
N ASN A 39 12.90 -3.54 9.27
CA ASN A 39 11.71 -4.34 8.99
C ASN A 39 11.56 -4.67 7.51
N ALA A 40 11.87 -3.71 6.62
CA ALA A 40 11.85 -3.94 5.18
C ALA A 40 12.85 -5.04 4.75
N LYS A 41 14.05 -5.06 5.35
CA LYS A 41 15.05 -6.11 5.13
C LYS A 41 14.61 -7.49 5.64
N TYR A 42 13.84 -7.54 6.73
CA TYR A 42 13.21 -8.77 7.22
C TYR A 42 11.97 -9.19 6.39
N GLY A 43 11.60 -8.41 5.37
CA GLY A 43 10.54 -8.77 4.45
C GLY A 43 9.13 -8.36 4.89
N ASP A 44 9.01 -7.38 5.81
CA ASP A 44 7.71 -6.78 6.15
C ASP A 44 7.17 -5.96 4.96
N PRO A 45 6.07 -6.38 4.31
CA PRO A 45 5.59 -5.74 3.08
C PRO A 45 5.17 -4.28 3.30
N GLN A 46 4.67 -3.96 4.49
CA GLN A 46 4.25 -2.60 4.83
C GLN A 46 5.46 -1.66 4.95
N SER A 47 6.55 -2.12 5.57
CA SER A 47 7.80 -1.37 5.69
C SER A 47 8.51 -1.25 4.34
N GLN A 48 8.52 -2.31 3.53
CA GLN A 48 9.03 -2.26 2.15
C GLN A 48 8.27 -1.23 1.31
N PHE A 49 6.94 -1.22 1.38
CA PHE A 49 6.13 -0.20 0.71
C PHE A 49 6.45 1.22 1.20
N LYS A 50 6.50 1.42 2.52
CA LYS A 50 6.83 2.73 3.11
C LYS A 50 8.21 3.21 2.66
N LEU A 51 9.19 2.31 2.67
CA LEU A 51 10.56 2.62 2.24
C LEU A 51 10.61 2.97 0.75
N GLY A 52 9.90 2.21 -0.10
CA GLY A 52 9.79 2.51 -1.52
C GLY A 52 9.17 3.88 -1.80
N MET A 53 8.09 4.22 -1.08
CA MET A 53 7.45 5.55 -1.18
C MET A 53 8.33 6.67 -0.64
N ALA A 54 9.11 6.41 0.42
CA ALA A 54 10.03 7.39 0.99
C ALA A 54 11.10 7.81 -0.03
N PHE A 55 11.64 6.87 -0.82
CA PHE A 55 12.57 7.18 -1.91
C PHE A 55 11.96 7.98 -3.07
N LEU A 56 10.62 8.10 -3.15
CA LEU A 56 9.94 8.94 -4.14
C LEU A 56 9.46 10.28 -3.57
N SER A 57 9.62 10.50 -2.27
CA SER A 57 9.18 11.71 -1.60
C SER A 57 10.33 12.71 -1.46
N LYS A 58 10.08 13.97 -1.80
CA LYS A 58 11.03 15.07 -1.58
C LYS A 58 11.13 15.50 -0.12
N ASP A 59 10.12 15.17 0.68
CA ASP A 59 10.03 15.52 2.11
C ASP A 59 10.60 14.39 3.00
N SER A 60 11.12 13.32 2.42
CA SER A 60 11.78 12.25 3.17
C SER A 60 13.21 12.65 3.55
N ALA A 61 13.69 12.16 4.70
CA ALA A 61 15.12 12.23 5.02
C ALA A 61 16.00 11.34 4.11
N LEU A 62 15.39 10.53 3.25
CA LEU A 62 16.08 9.76 2.21
C LEU A 62 16.18 10.58 0.92
N GLU A 63 17.34 10.53 0.27
CA GLU A 63 17.52 11.11 -1.05
C GLU A 63 16.59 10.43 -2.07
N TYR A 64 15.97 11.24 -2.94
CA TYR A 64 15.12 10.74 -4.01
C TYR A 64 15.88 9.73 -4.88
N ASN A 65 15.35 8.52 -5.01
CA ASN A 65 15.96 7.46 -5.80
C ASN A 65 14.90 6.52 -6.38
N SER A 66 14.55 6.73 -7.65
CA SER A 66 13.52 5.94 -8.32
C SER A 66 13.87 4.44 -8.43
N VAL A 67 15.15 4.09 -8.58
CA VAL A 67 15.57 2.68 -8.72
C VAL A 67 15.35 1.93 -7.40
N ARG A 68 15.79 2.50 -6.27
CA ARG A 68 15.53 1.91 -4.94
C ARG A 68 14.05 1.90 -4.60
N ALA A 69 13.31 2.94 -5.00
CA ALA A 69 11.88 2.97 -4.81
C ALA A 69 11.18 1.78 -5.46
N VAL A 70 11.45 1.57 -6.76
CA VAL A 70 10.86 0.48 -7.54
C VAL A 70 11.24 -0.87 -6.94
N TYR A 71 12.51 -1.07 -6.59
CA TYR A 71 12.97 -2.30 -5.94
C TYR A 71 12.16 -2.64 -4.68
N TRP A 72 12.01 -1.70 -3.75
CA TRP A 72 11.27 -1.96 -2.51
C TRP A 72 9.76 -2.09 -2.73
N LEU A 73 9.20 -1.39 -3.71
CA LEU A 73 7.80 -1.56 -4.10
C LEU A 73 7.56 -2.93 -4.74
N GLU A 74 8.47 -3.44 -5.57
CA GLU A 74 8.38 -4.77 -6.17
C GLU A 74 8.43 -5.85 -5.09
N GLU A 75 9.37 -5.76 -4.15
CA GLU A 75 9.45 -6.67 -3.00
C GLU A 75 8.13 -6.69 -2.20
N ALA A 76 7.57 -5.51 -1.91
CA ALA A 76 6.30 -5.40 -1.21
C ALA A 76 5.14 -6.01 -2.02
N ALA A 77 5.11 -5.74 -3.33
CA ALA A 77 4.06 -6.19 -4.24
C ALA A 77 4.08 -7.71 -4.45
N LEU A 78 5.27 -8.32 -4.54
CA LEU A 78 5.48 -9.76 -4.60
C LEU A 78 5.00 -10.45 -3.33
N ARG A 79 5.15 -9.81 -2.17
CA ARG A 79 4.59 -10.27 -0.89
C ARG A 79 3.11 -9.90 -0.69
N GLY A 80 2.49 -9.35 -1.72
CA GLY A 80 1.06 -9.14 -1.78
C GLY A 80 0.55 -7.82 -1.20
N HIS A 81 1.43 -6.85 -0.96
CA HIS A 81 1.02 -5.51 -0.54
C HIS A 81 0.21 -4.80 -1.65
N ILE A 82 -1.10 -4.63 -1.43
CA ILE A 82 -2.04 -4.13 -2.45
C ILE A 82 -1.67 -2.72 -2.93
N GLY A 83 -1.28 -1.82 -2.02
CA GLY A 83 -0.87 -0.47 -2.39
C GLY A 83 0.40 -0.43 -3.26
N ALA A 84 1.28 -1.42 -3.11
CA ALA A 84 2.50 -1.50 -3.92
C ALA A 84 2.16 -1.99 -5.33
N GLN A 85 1.29 -2.98 -5.43
CA GLN A 85 0.76 -3.48 -6.70
C GLN A 85 0.05 -2.36 -7.49
N ILE A 86 -0.81 -1.56 -6.84
CA ILE A 86 -1.46 -0.41 -7.51
C ILE A 86 -0.43 0.62 -8.00
N ASN A 87 0.52 0.99 -7.15
CA ASN A 87 1.49 2.04 -7.49
C ASN A 87 2.41 1.59 -8.63
N LEU A 88 2.91 0.35 -8.61
CA LEU A 88 3.67 -0.20 -9.73
C LEU A 88 2.82 -0.27 -11.00
N GLY A 89 1.55 -0.67 -10.90
CA GLY A 89 0.59 -0.63 -12.00
C GLY A 89 0.54 0.75 -12.65
N GLY A 90 0.40 1.81 -11.84
CA GLY A 90 0.37 3.19 -12.30
C GLY A 90 1.70 3.68 -12.87
N PHE A 91 2.82 3.36 -12.22
CA PHE A 91 4.14 3.77 -12.70
C PHE A 91 4.47 3.20 -14.07
N TYR A 92 4.13 1.93 -14.33
CA TYR A 92 4.29 1.32 -15.64
C TYR A 92 3.25 1.82 -16.65
N TYR A 93 2.06 2.25 -16.21
CA TYR A 93 1.04 2.85 -17.10
C TYR A 93 1.49 4.24 -17.60
N ASP A 94 1.96 5.09 -16.68
CA ASP A 94 2.30 6.48 -16.96
C ASP A 94 3.71 6.64 -17.56
N GLY A 95 4.65 5.80 -17.13
CA GLY A 95 6.03 5.83 -17.59
C GLY A 95 6.90 6.93 -16.96
N VAL A 96 6.49 7.49 -15.81
CA VAL A 96 7.17 8.62 -15.15
C VAL A 96 8.33 8.18 -14.26
N ILE A 97 8.16 7.09 -13.52
CA ILE A 97 9.17 6.55 -12.58
C ILE A 97 9.98 5.41 -13.21
N VAL A 98 9.34 4.63 -14.07
CA VAL A 98 9.90 3.50 -14.82
C VAL A 98 9.55 3.64 -16.29
N PHE A 99 10.21 2.90 -17.18
CA PHE A 99 9.80 2.85 -18.58
C PHE A 99 8.38 2.32 -18.71
N LYS A 100 7.57 3.01 -19.51
CA LYS A 100 6.17 2.65 -19.77
C LYS A 100 6.07 1.22 -20.31
N SER A 101 5.21 0.42 -19.70
CA SER A 101 4.88 -0.93 -20.14
C SER A 101 3.46 -1.27 -19.73
N TYR A 102 2.53 -1.23 -20.69
CA TYR A 102 1.15 -1.62 -20.42
C TYR A 102 1.03 -3.10 -20.02
N GLU A 103 1.92 -3.97 -20.52
CA GLU A 103 1.93 -5.38 -20.13
C GLU A 103 2.29 -5.56 -18.64
N THR A 104 3.31 -4.84 -18.16
CA THR A 104 3.70 -4.90 -16.74
C THR A 104 2.66 -4.22 -15.85
N SER A 105 2.10 -3.09 -16.31
CA SER A 105 0.99 -2.41 -15.65
C SER A 105 -0.22 -3.34 -15.47
N PHE A 106 -0.61 -4.03 -16.55
CA PHE A 106 -1.69 -5.00 -16.56
C PHE A 106 -1.48 -6.11 -15.52
N LYS A 107 -0.28 -6.69 -15.46
CA LYS A 107 0.05 -7.74 -14.49
C LYS A 107 -0.12 -7.27 -13.05
N TRP A 108 0.38 -6.07 -12.72
CA TRP A 108 0.28 -5.53 -11.36
C TRP A 108 -1.16 -5.16 -10.97
N TYR A 109 -1.89 -4.49 -11.85
CA TYR A 109 -3.30 -4.20 -11.60
C TYR A 109 -4.14 -5.46 -11.49
N LYS A 110 -3.88 -6.48 -12.31
CA LYS A 110 -4.56 -7.78 -12.22
C LYS A 110 -4.41 -8.42 -10.85
N LEU A 111 -3.20 -8.47 -10.30
CA LEU A 111 -2.94 -9.02 -8.96
C LEU A 111 -3.70 -8.28 -7.85
N ALA A 112 -3.76 -6.95 -7.91
CA ALA A 112 -4.53 -6.16 -6.93
C ALA A 112 -6.05 -6.30 -7.14
N ALA A 113 -6.51 -6.37 -8.38
CA ALA A 113 -7.91 -6.50 -8.75
C ALA A 113 -8.50 -7.85 -8.29
N GLU A 114 -7.74 -8.94 -8.41
CA GLU A 114 -8.10 -10.27 -7.93
C GLU A 114 -8.26 -10.32 -6.40
N LYS A 115 -7.62 -9.40 -5.68
CA LYS A 115 -7.78 -9.21 -4.22
C LYS A 115 -8.97 -8.33 -3.84
N GLY A 116 -9.80 -7.92 -4.80
CA GLY A 116 -10.98 -7.11 -4.54
C GLY A 116 -10.71 -5.62 -4.45
N GLU A 117 -9.53 -5.14 -4.87
CA GLU A 117 -9.20 -3.71 -4.79
C GLU A 117 -9.88 -2.91 -5.93
N PRO A 118 -10.86 -2.03 -5.64
CA PRO A 118 -11.66 -1.43 -6.70
C PRO A 118 -10.89 -0.50 -7.62
N ILE A 119 -9.89 0.21 -7.10
CA ILE A 119 -9.04 1.09 -7.92
C ILE A 119 -8.34 0.26 -9.01
N ALA A 120 -7.77 -0.89 -8.64
CA ALA A 120 -7.12 -1.78 -9.59
C ALA A 120 -8.11 -2.41 -10.57
N GLN A 121 -9.33 -2.74 -10.13
CA GLN A 121 -10.39 -3.27 -10.99
C GLN A 121 -10.84 -2.27 -12.07
N LEU A 122 -10.91 -0.97 -11.72
CA LEU A 122 -11.21 0.10 -12.69
C LEU A 122 -10.12 0.22 -13.76
N TYR A 123 -8.85 0.27 -13.35
CA TYR A 123 -7.74 0.32 -14.30
C TYR A 123 -7.65 -0.95 -15.17
N LEU A 124 -7.90 -2.12 -14.58
CA LEU A 124 -7.90 -3.37 -15.34
C LEU A 124 -9.02 -3.39 -16.40
N SER A 125 -10.20 -2.87 -16.06
CA SER A 125 -11.27 -2.66 -17.04
C SER A 125 -10.83 -1.76 -18.20
N GLU A 126 -10.20 -0.62 -17.89
CA GLU A 126 -9.71 0.31 -18.92
C GLU A 126 -8.71 -0.38 -19.86
N LEU A 127 -7.75 -1.12 -19.29
CA LEU A 127 -6.74 -1.86 -20.06
C LEU A 127 -7.38 -2.89 -21.00
N TYR A 128 -8.38 -3.65 -20.54
CA TYR A 128 -9.13 -4.57 -21.40
C TYR A 128 -9.97 -3.85 -22.46
N ASN A 129 -10.61 -2.73 -22.12
CA ASN A 129 -11.44 -1.97 -23.06
C ASN A 129 -10.60 -1.37 -24.20
N GLU A 130 -9.36 -0.98 -23.90
CA GLU A 130 -8.45 -0.37 -24.87
C GLU A 130 -7.52 -1.39 -25.55
N GLY A 131 -7.38 -2.59 -25.01
CA GLY A 131 -6.41 -3.58 -25.48
C GLY A 131 -4.96 -3.19 -25.16
N LYS A 132 -4.74 -2.57 -24.00
CA LYS A 132 -3.41 -2.14 -23.54
C LYS A 132 -2.81 -3.21 -22.64
N GLY A 133 -1.69 -3.81 -23.07
CA GLY A 133 -1.02 -4.86 -22.30
C GLY A 133 -1.73 -6.21 -22.28
N THR A 134 -2.86 -6.32 -23.01
CA THR A 134 -3.68 -7.50 -23.22
C THR A 134 -4.49 -7.31 -24.50
N ASP A 135 -5.08 -8.37 -25.03
CA ASP A 135 -6.07 -8.24 -26.09
C ASP A 135 -7.30 -7.45 -25.63
N LYS A 136 -7.88 -6.70 -26.57
CA LYS A 136 -9.08 -5.92 -26.32
C LYS A 136 -10.27 -6.85 -26.08
N ASP A 137 -10.91 -6.70 -24.91
CA ASP A 137 -12.09 -7.46 -24.53
C ASP A 137 -13.06 -6.59 -23.72
N ARG A 138 -14.10 -6.10 -24.40
CA ARG A 138 -15.13 -5.25 -23.79
C ARG A 138 -16.01 -6.00 -22.79
N THR A 139 -16.20 -7.30 -22.97
CA THR A 139 -17.01 -8.13 -22.07
C THR A 139 -16.30 -8.28 -20.73
N THR A 140 -15.02 -8.62 -20.78
CA THR A 140 -14.18 -8.71 -19.58
C THR A 140 -14.00 -7.35 -18.91
N ALA A 141 -13.82 -6.27 -19.68
CA ALA A 141 -13.79 -4.91 -19.14
C ALA A 141 -15.06 -4.58 -18.34
N TYR A 142 -16.23 -4.82 -18.94
CA TYR A 142 -17.52 -4.57 -18.28
C TYR A 142 -17.71 -5.41 -17.01
N ALA A 143 -17.28 -6.67 -17.01
CA ALA A 143 -17.32 -7.52 -15.82
C ALA A 143 -16.46 -6.97 -14.67
N TRP A 144 -15.27 -6.42 -14.97
CA TRP A 144 -14.43 -5.78 -13.98
C TRP A 144 -15.03 -4.46 -13.45
N LEU A 145 -15.71 -3.67 -14.28
CA LEU A 145 -16.45 -2.48 -13.82
C LEU A 145 -17.55 -2.83 -12.82
N LEU A 146 -18.37 -3.83 -13.10
CA LEU A 146 -19.42 -4.28 -12.18
C LEU A 146 -18.84 -4.78 -10.85
N THR A 147 -17.71 -5.48 -10.93
CA THR A 147 -16.99 -5.97 -9.74
C THR A 147 -16.42 -4.81 -8.92
N ALA A 148 -15.86 -3.79 -9.56
CA ALA A 148 -15.39 -2.57 -8.91
C ALA A 148 -16.53 -1.86 -8.18
N GLU A 149 -17.66 -1.63 -8.86
CA GLU A 149 -18.82 -0.98 -8.27
C GLU A 149 -19.32 -1.70 -7.01
N LYS A 150 -19.44 -3.04 -7.10
CA LYS A 150 -19.82 -3.88 -5.96
C LYS A 150 -18.85 -3.72 -4.78
N ASN A 151 -17.54 -3.75 -5.03
CA ASN A 151 -16.54 -3.67 -3.98
C ASN A 151 -16.41 -2.26 -3.37
N ILE A 152 -16.65 -1.20 -4.16
CA ILE A 152 -16.74 0.18 -3.65
C ILE A 152 -17.89 0.28 -2.64
N LYS A 153 -19.08 -0.19 -3.03
CA LYS A 153 -20.26 -0.21 -2.15
C LYS A 153 -19.99 -1.00 -0.88
N LEU A 154 -19.37 -2.18 -0.99
CA LEU A 154 -19.00 -3.01 0.16
C LEU A 154 -18.02 -2.29 1.12
N LYS A 155 -16.96 -1.68 0.59
CA LYS A 155 -16.01 -0.90 1.40
C LYS A 155 -16.67 0.27 2.12
N GLN A 156 -17.59 0.98 1.45
CA GLN A 156 -18.35 2.08 2.05
C GLN A 156 -19.24 1.60 3.20
N VAL A 157 -20.00 0.53 2.98
CA VAL A 157 -20.86 -0.07 4.02
C VAL A 157 -20.04 -0.52 5.23
N ASN A 158 -18.90 -1.19 5.00
CA ASN A 158 -18.02 -1.63 6.08
C ASN A 158 -17.44 -0.45 6.89
N ARG A 159 -17.04 0.63 6.21
CA ARG A 159 -16.55 1.85 6.87
C ARG A 159 -17.64 2.49 7.75
N LEU A 160 -18.86 2.57 7.23
CA LEU A 160 -20.01 3.10 7.97
C LEU A 160 -20.34 2.24 9.19
N LYS A 161 -20.29 0.92 9.05
CA LYS A 161 -20.52 -0.02 10.15
C LYS A 161 -19.51 0.19 11.28
N ILE A 162 -18.21 0.22 10.97
CA ILE A 162 -17.15 0.46 11.97
C ILE A 162 -17.32 1.83 12.64
N SER A 163 -17.63 2.87 11.85
CA SER A 163 -17.86 4.21 12.41
C SER A 163 -19.06 4.24 13.34
N LYS A 164 -20.14 3.55 12.99
CA LYS A 164 -21.34 3.45 13.82
C LYS A 164 -21.04 2.73 15.14
N GLU A 165 -20.37 1.59 15.09
CA GLU A 165 -19.98 0.82 16.28
C GLU A 165 -19.10 1.65 17.23
N ARG A 166 -18.16 2.43 16.68
CA ARG A 166 -17.33 3.35 17.45
C ARG A 166 -18.16 4.43 18.15
N LEU A 167 -19.06 5.09 17.42
CA LEU A 167 -19.92 6.14 17.95
C LEU A 167 -20.88 5.62 19.03
N GLU A 168 -21.43 4.41 18.84
CA GLU A 168 -22.28 3.76 19.85
C GLU A 168 -21.52 3.48 21.15
N LYS A 169 -20.26 3.05 21.04
CA LYS A 169 -19.40 2.85 22.21
C LYS A 169 -19.09 4.17 22.93
N GLU A 170 -18.69 5.20 22.18
CA GLU A 170 -18.41 6.54 22.73
C GLU A 170 -19.66 7.14 23.42
N LEU A 171 -20.85 6.95 22.83
CA LEU A 171 -22.12 7.38 23.43
C LEU A 171 -22.41 6.65 24.75
N LEU A 172 -22.20 5.34 24.80
CA LEU A 172 -22.41 4.55 26.01
C LEU A 172 -21.43 4.93 27.13
N GLU A 173 -20.18 5.21 26.79
CA GLU A 173 -19.17 5.70 27.74
C GLU A 173 -19.56 7.07 28.30
N ALA A 174 -19.95 8.01 27.43
CA ALA A 174 -20.42 9.33 27.85
C ALA A 174 -21.66 9.25 28.77
N GLN A 175 -22.60 8.35 28.48
CA GLN A 175 -23.78 8.12 29.33
C GLN A 175 -23.41 7.59 30.71
N LYS A 176 -22.44 6.66 30.79
CA LYS A 176 -21.96 6.12 32.07
C LYS A 176 -21.27 7.19 32.91
N GLU A 177 -20.39 7.98 32.31
CA GLU A 177 -19.73 9.09 32.98
C GLU A 177 -20.74 10.10 33.51
N GLN A 178 -21.75 10.45 32.70
CA GLN A 178 -22.81 11.36 33.11
C GLN A 178 -23.63 10.79 34.28
N ALA A 179 -24.00 9.51 34.24
CA ALA A 179 -24.72 8.85 35.33
C ALA A 179 -23.90 8.83 36.63
N GLU A 180 -22.59 8.62 36.54
CA GLU A 180 -21.69 8.64 37.69
C GLU A 180 -21.57 10.04 38.29
N ILE A 181 -21.44 11.08 37.46
CA ILE A 181 -21.42 12.48 37.89
C ILE A 181 -22.71 12.84 38.62
N ILE A 182 -23.86 12.44 38.08
CA ILE A 182 -25.17 12.68 38.69
C ILE A 182 -25.26 11.98 40.05
N SER A 183 -24.87 10.70 40.11
CA SER A 183 -24.85 9.91 41.36
C SER A 183 -23.97 10.56 42.43
N LYS A 184 -22.74 10.94 42.09
CA LYS A 184 -21.80 11.65 42.99
C LYS A 184 -22.39 12.96 43.50
N LYS A 185 -23.04 13.74 42.62
CA LYS A 185 -23.72 15.00 43.00
C LYS A 185 -24.86 14.76 43.98
N PHE A 186 -25.69 13.73 43.75
CA PHE A 186 -26.81 13.38 44.62
C PHE A 186 -26.34 12.98 46.03
N ILE A 187 -25.32 12.11 46.14
CA ILE A 187 -24.73 11.70 47.43
C ILE A 187 -24.21 12.92 48.21
N ARG A 188 -23.54 13.86 47.53
CA ARG A 188 -22.99 15.07 48.14
C ARG A 188 -24.09 15.99 48.69
N ILE A 189 -25.24 16.09 48.04
CA ILE A 189 -26.38 16.90 48.50
C ILE A 189 -26.98 16.31 49.78
N ASN A 190 -27.19 14.99 49.84
CA ASN A 190 -27.80 14.36 51.01
C ASN A 190 -26.87 14.37 52.24
N LYS A 191 -25.56 14.26 52.05
CA LYS A 191 -24.58 14.43 53.14
C LYS A 191 -24.57 15.84 53.75
N LYS A 192 -25.03 16.86 53.04
CA LYS A 192 -25.12 18.25 53.57
C LYS A 192 -26.44 18.55 54.30
N LYS A 193 -27.41 17.64 54.23
CA LYS A 193 -28.75 17.78 54.85
C LYS A 193 -28.90 17.00 56.17
N LEU A 194 -27.91 16.17 56.51
CA LEU A 194 -27.76 15.46 57.79
C LEU A 194 -26.76 16.23 58.66
#